data_AF-A0A7R9R9J5-F1
#
_entry.id   AF-A0A7R9R9J5-F1
#
_cell.length_a   1.000
_cell.length_b   1.000
_cell.length_c   1.000
_cell.angle_alpha   90.00
_cell.angle_beta   90.00
_cell.angle_gamma   90.00
#
_symmetry.space_group_name_H-M   'P 1'
#
loop_
_entity.id
_entity.type
_entity.pdbx_description
1 polymer ?
#
loop_
_entity_poly.entity_id
_entity_poly.type
_entity_poly.pdbx_seq_one_letter_code
_entity_poly.pdbx_strand_id
1 'polypeptide(L)' 'MESRKCSFCGRLIKPGTGKIFVKRDGSIFHFCSSKCQKNHKLGRVPRKVRWTEEAHEIKEGIRH' A
#
# COMPACT_ATOMS: atom_id res chain seq x y z
N MET A 1 18.31 -3.52 -9.40
CA MET A 1 17.84 -2.88 -8.15
C MET A 1 16.35 -3.17 -8.04
N GLU A 2 15.92 -3.90 -7.02
CA GLU A 2 14.54 -4.40 -6.94
C GLU A 2 13.56 -3.29 -6.54
N SER A 3 12.59 -2.98 -7.39
CA SER A 3 11.52 -2.03 -7.10
C SER A 3 10.34 -2.77 -6.47
N ARG A 4 9.96 -2.38 -5.25
CA ARG A 4 8.82 -3.00 -4.54
C ARG A 4 7.60 -2.11 -4.63
N LYS A 5 6.40 -2.67 -4.78
CA LYS A 5 5.16 -1.90 -4.70
C LYS A 5 4.73 -1.72 -3.24
N CYS A 6 4.18 -0.55 -2.92
CA CYS A 6 3.58 -0.29 -1.63
C CYS A 6 2.24 -1.03 -1.53
N SER A 7 2.11 -1.89 -0.51
CA SER A 7 0.92 -2.69 -0.26
C SER A 7 -0.33 -1.86 0.09
N PHE A 8 -0.18 -0.55 0.35
CA PHE A 8 -1.30 0.33 0.68
C PHE A 8 -1.71 1.25 -0.47
N CYS A 9 -0.74 1.90 -1.15
CA CYS A 9 -1.05 2.90 -2.17
C CYS A 9 -0.74 2.48 -3.60
N GLY A 10 -0.20 1.27 -3.82
CA GLY A 10 0.17 0.73 -5.14
C GLY A 10 1.48 1.27 -5.72
N ARG A 11 1.87 2.50 -5.35
CA ARG A 11 3.08 3.15 -5.85
C ARG A 11 4.37 2.37 -5.57
N LEU A 12 5.32 2.49 -6.50
CA LEU A 12 6.67 1.95 -6.34
C LEU A 12 7.41 2.61 -5.17
N ILE A 13 8.10 1.79 -4.39
CA ILE A 13 8.95 2.17 -3.28
C ILE A 13 10.36 2.36 -3.83
N LYS A 14 10.94 3.53 -3.57
CA LYS A 14 12.33 3.82 -3.91
C LYS A 14 13.26 2.85 -3.15
N PRO A 15 14.25 2.24 -3.81
CA PRO A 15 15.23 1.38 -3.14
C PRO A 15 15.89 2.09 -1.94
N GLY A 16 16.08 1.36 -0.84
CA GLY A 16 16.63 1.91 0.41
C GLY A 16 15.68 2.84 1.18
N THR A 17 14.40 2.93 0.77
CA THR A 17 13.37 3.74 1.45
C THR A 17 12.18 2.87 1.84
N GLY A 18 11.36 3.37 2.76
CA GLY A 18 10.13 2.72 3.19
C GLY A 18 10.30 1.90 4.46
N LYS A 19 9.25 1.15 4.81
CA LYS A 19 9.23 0.27 5.99
C LYS A 19 8.53 -1.04 5.67
N ILE A 20 8.98 -2.10 6.33
CA ILE A 20 8.37 -3.42 6.29
C ILE A 20 7.59 -3.62 7.58
N PHE A 21 6.33 -4.02 7.46
CA PHE A 21 5.48 -4.37 8.59
C PHE A 21 5.07 -5.84 8.46
N VAL A 22 5.50 -6.65 9.41
CA VAL A 22 5.18 -8.08 9.45
C VAL A 22 4.02 -8.26 10.42
N LYS A 23 2.91 -8.82 9.93
CA LYS A 23 1.77 -9.17 10.79
C LYS A 23 2.06 -10.45 11.58
N ARG A 24 1.24 -10.73 12.60
CA ARG A 24 1.36 -11.94 13.44
C ARG A 24 1.20 -13.24 12.64
N ASP A 25 0.40 -13.23 11.58
CA ASP A 25 0.22 -14.34 10.64
C ASP A 25 1.39 -14.51 9.65
N GLY A 26 2.48 -13.75 9.79
CA GLY A 26 3.66 -13.82 8.92
C GLY A 26 3.53 -13.02 7.61
N SER A 27 2.34 -12.54 7.26
CA SER A 27 2.13 -11.70 6.09
C SER A 27 2.91 -10.38 6.17
N ILE A 28 3.54 -10.01 5.06
CA ILE A 28 4.43 -8.84 4.96
C ILE A 28 3.75 -7.70 4.21
N PHE A 29 3.74 -6.51 4.82
CA PHE A 29 3.29 -5.27 4.20
C PHE A 29 4.47 -4.34 3.94
N HIS A 30 4.58 -3.85 2.71
CA HIS A 30 5.56 -2.85 2.32
C HIS A 30 4.91 -1.47 2.29
N PHE A 31 5.45 -0.52 3.06
CA PHE A 31 4.96 0.85 3.10
C PHE A 31 5.99 1.82 2.52
N CYS A 32 5.56 2.65 1.55
CA CYS A 32 6.40 3.70 0.99
C CYS A 32 6.63 4.89 1.94
N SER A 33 5.71 5.12 2.89
CA SER A 33 5.75 6.29 3.79
C SER A 33 4.92 6.09 5.05
N SER A 34 5.18 6.93 6.05
CA SER A 34 4.39 6.99 7.30
C SER A 34 2.91 7.28 7.06
N LYS A 35 2.53 7.96 5.96
CA LYS A 35 1.14 8.18 5.58
C LYS A 35 0.40 6.86 5.35
N CYS A 36 1.03 5.93 4.63
CA CYS A 36 0.45 4.61 4.35
C CYS A 36 0.32 3.78 5.62
N GLN A 37 1.37 3.77 6.45
CA GLN A 37 1.35 3.05 7.72
C GLN A 37 0.25 3.57 8.66
N LYS A 38 0.10 4.89 8.80
CA LYS A 38 -0.95 5.49 9.64
C LYS A 38 -2.35 5.13 9.14
N ASN A 39 -2.60 5.20 7.83
CA ASN A 39 -3.89 4.80 7.28
C ASN A 39 -4.20 3.31 7.50
N HIS A 40 -3.20 2.44 7.34
CA HIS A 40 -3.34 1.02 7.68
C HIS A 40 -3.65 0.82 9.18
N LYS A 41 -2.96 1.53 10.07
CA LYS A 41 -3.21 1.47 11.53
C LYS A 41 -4.61 1.97 11.90
N LEU A 42 -5.18 2.90 11.14
CA LEU A 42 -6.56 3.38 11.29
C LEU A 42 -7.61 2.41 10.72
N GLY A 43 -7.22 1.23 10.22
CA GLY A 43 -8.14 0.26 9.63
C GLY A 43 -8.74 0.69 8.29
N ARG A 44 -8.16 1.71 7.63
CA ARG A 44 -8.62 2.12 6.30
C ARG A 44 -8.18 1.09 5.27
N VAL A 45 -9.09 0.73 4.37
CA VAL A 45 -8.81 -0.23 3.29
C VAL A 45 -8.45 0.55 2.02
N PRO A 46 -7.35 0.22 1.31
CA PRO A 46 -6.90 0.91 0.09
C PRO A 46 -8.02 1.21 -0.90
N ARG A 47 -8.80 0.22 -1.32
CA ARG A 47 -9.97 0.37 -2.22
C ARG A 47 -10.99 1.45 -1.82
N LYS A 48 -11.11 1.79 -0.53
CA LYS A 48 -12.04 2.85 -0.05
C LYS A 48 -11.38 4.23 0.02
N VAL A 49 -10.07 4.31 -0.16
CA VAL A 49 -9.28 5.52 -0.05
C VAL A 49 -8.96 6.06 -1.44
N ARG A 50 -9.68 7.11 -1.86
CA ARG A 50 -9.70 7.66 -3.23
C ARG A 50 -8.33 7.97 -3.86
N TRP A 51 -7.29 8.24 -3.07
CA TRP A 51 -5.96 8.59 -3.60
C TRP A 51 -5.04 7.37 -3.82
N THR A 52 -5.49 6.17 -3.47
CA THR A 52 -4.71 4.95 -3.68
C THR A 52 -4.93 4.43 -5.10
N GLU A 53 -3.89 3.83 -5.68
CA GLU A 53 -3.96 3.21 -7.01
C GLU A 53 -5.12 2.22 -7.12
N GLU A 54 -5.33 1.39 -6.11
CA GLU A 54 -6.42 0.41 -6.09
C GLU A 54 -7.82 1.06 -6.15
N ALA A 55 -8.02 2.22 -5.51
CA ALA A 55 -9.28 2.95 -5.63
C ALA A 55 -9.49 3.54 -7.03
N HIS A 56 -8.41 3.91 -7.73
CA HIS A 56 -8.47 4.33 -9.13
C HIS A 56 -8.75 3.14 -10.05
N GLU A 57 -8.05 2.00 -9.87
CA GLU A 57 -8.26 0.77 -10.66
C GLU A 57 -9.71 0.28 -10.61
N ILE A 58 -10.34 0.30 -9.42
CA ILE A 58 -11.74 -0.08 -9.25
C ILE A 58 -12.67 0.92 -9.95
N LYS A 59 -12.36 2.22 -9.87
CA LYS A 59 -13.15 3.26 -10.53
C LYS A 59 -13.13 3.12 -12.06
N GLU A 60 -11.97 2.79 -12.62
CA GLU A 60 -11.76 2.57 -14.05
C GLU A 60 -12.23 1.17 -14.51
N GLY A 61 -12.74 0.33 -13.61
CA GLY A 61 -13.25 -1.01 -13.94
C GLY A 61 -12.17 -2.04 -14.28
N ILE A 62 -10.90 -1.75 -13.97
CA ILE A 62 -9.75 -2.64 -14.25
C ILE A 62 -9.73 -3.81 -13.26
N ARG A 63 -10.25 -3.60 -12.05
CA ARG A 63 -10.19 -4.55 -10.93
C ARG A 63 -11.54 -4.64 -10.22
N HIS A 64 -12.04 -5.87 -10.05
CA HIS A 64 -13.37 -6.17 -9.47
C HIS A 64 -13.27 -6.51 -7.97
#